data_AF-A0A966JR09-F1
#
_entry.id   AF-A0A966JR09-F1
#
_cell.length_a   1.000
_cell.length_b   1.000
_cell.length_c   1.000
_cell.angle_alpha   90.00
_cell.angle_beta   90.00
_cell.angle_gamma   90.00
#
_symmetry.space_group_name_H-M   'P 1'
#
loop_
_entity.id
_entity.type
_entity.pdbx_description
1 polymer ?
#
loop_
_entity_poly.entity_id
_entity_poly.type
_entity_poly.pdbx_seq_one_letter_code
_entity_poly.pdbx_strand_id
1 'polypeptide(L)' 'MSSAALIDVRLPDGSTKQLPADATPATLASAIGSRLAKAAVAAVVNGHEA' A
#
# COMPACT_ATOMS: atom_id res chain seq x y z
N MET A 1 12.58 0.42 17.47
CA MET A 1 12.72 0.62 16.01
C MET A 1 11.45 1.34 15.54
N SER A 2 11.65 2.42 14.78
CA SER A 2 10.79 3.59 14.53
C SER A 2 9.30 3.52 14.86
N SER A 3 8.84 4.56 15.57
CA SER A 3 7.45 4.98 15.64
C SER A 3 6.95 5.29 14.22
N ALA A 4 6.38 4.30 13.55
CA ALA A 4 5.86 4.47 12.21
C ALA A 4 4.68 5.45 12.24
N ALA A 5 4.88 6.63 11.65
CA ALA A 5 3.78 7.56 11.41
C ALA A 5 2.76 6.83 10.52
N LEU A 6 1.49 6.81 10.92
CA LEU A 6 0.44 6.27 10.08
C LEU A 6 0.13 7.27 8.97
N ILE A 7 0.16 6.82 7.73
CA ILE A 7 -0.23 7.58 6.55
C ILE A 7 -1.57 7.05 6.03
N ASP A 8 -2.40 7.97 5.56
CA ASP A 8 -3.63 7.64 4.88
C ASP A 8 -3.38 7.53 3.38
N VAL A 9 -3.49 6.30 2.85
CA VAL A 9 -3.31 5.99 1.43
C VAL A 9 -4.68 5.89 0.78
N ARG A 10 -4.95 6.75 -0.20
CA ARG A 10 -6.16 6.68 -1.00
C ARG A 10 -5.96 5.75 -2.19
N LEU A 11 -6.82 4.75 -2.28
CA LEU A 11 -6.86 3.77 -3.36
C LEU A 11 -7.69 4.31 -4.54
N PRO A 12 -7.47 3.79 -5.75
CA PRO A 12 -8.20 4.21 -6.96
C PRO A 12 -9.69 3.82 -6.94
N ASP A 13 -10.10 2.93 -6.03
CA ASP A 13 -11.50 2.58 -5.77
C ASP A 13 -12.25 3.65 -4.95
N GLY A 14 -11.53 4.68 -4.46
CA GLY A 14 -12.05 5.73 -3.60
C GLY A 14 -11.94 5.43 -2.10
N SER A 15 -11.51 4.24 -1.72
CA SER A 15 -11.28 3.85 -0.33
C SER A 15 -9.99 4.48 0.22
N THR A 16 -9.94 4.69 1.53
CA THR A 16 -8.73 5.13 2.23
C THR A 16 -8.25 4.02 3.15
N LYS A 17 -6.95 3.70 3.10
CA LYS A 17 -6.33 2.73 4.00
C LYS A 17 -5.22 3.40 4.80
N GLN A 18 -5.25 3.14 6.10
CA GLN A 18 -4.24 3.64 7.02
C GLN A 18 -3.11 2.62 7.11
N LEU A 19 -1.90 3.05 6.75
CA LEU A 19 -0.72 2.19 6.71
C LEU A 19 0.47 2.86 7.40
N PRO A 20 1.42 2.09 7.93
CA PRO A 20 2.72 2.63 8.36
C PRO A 20 3.38 3.42 7.22
N ALA A 21 4.06 4.53 7.54
CA ALA A 21 4.84 5.31 6.56
C ALA A 21 5.93 4.48 5.89
N ASP A 22 6.44 3.46 6.57
CA ASP A 22 7.45 2.51 6.05
C ASP A 22 6.81 1.32 5.30
N ALA A 23 5.49 1.32 5.10
CA ALA A 23 4.81 0.23 4.41
C ALA A 23 5.09 0.25 2.91
N THR A 24 5.32 -0.94 2.35
CA THR A 24 5.52 -1.10 0.90
C THR A 24 4.20 -1.36 0.19
N PRO A 25 4.15 -1.18 -1.15
CA PRO A 25 2.97 -1.55 -1.93
C PRO A 25 2.60 -3.03 -1.77
N ALA A 26 3.58 -3.91 -1.56
CA ALA A 26 3.36 -5.32 -1.26
C ALA A 26 2.64 -5.52 0.09
N THR A 27 2.96 -4.72 1.11
CA THR A 27 2.25 -4.72 2.39
C THR A 27 0.81 -4.25 2.22
N LEU A 28 0.57 -3.19 1.43
CA LEU A 28 -0.78 -2.73 1.09
C LEU A 28 -1.59 -3.81 0.36
N ALA A 29 -1.00 -4.45 -0.65
CA ALA A 29 -1.64 -5.52 -1.40
C ALA A 29 -1.94 -6.74 -0.51
N SER A 30 -1.03 -7.08 0.41
CA SER A 30 -1.24 -8.14 1.40
C SER A 30 -2.38 -7.84 2.36
N ALA A 31 -2.55 -6.57 2.75
CA ALA A 31 -3.66 -6.11 3.57
C ALA A 31 -5.01 -6.09 2.83
N ILE A 32 -5.02 -6.15 1.50
CA ILE A 32 -6.24 -6.32 0.69
C ILE A 32 -6.54 -7.82 0.50
N GLY A 33 -5.53 -8.61 0.18
CA GLY A 33 -5.66 -10.06 0.10
C GLY A 33 -4.38 -10.74 -0.40
N SER A 34 -4.10 -11.92 0.13
CA SER A 34 -2.90 -12.70 -0.20
C SER A 34 -2.77 -13.08 -1.68
N ARG A 35 -3.89 -13.25 -2.38
CA ARG A 35 -3.91 -13.46 -3.84
C ARG A 35 -3.51 -12.20 -4.61
N LEU A 36 -3.97 -11.03 -4.17
CA LEU A 36 -3.61 -9.76 -4.80
C LEU A 36 -2.13 -9.44 -4.56
N ALA A 37 -1.61 -9.69 -3.37
CA ALA A 37 -0.19 -9.53 -3.07
C ALA A 37 0.73 -10.37 -3.97
N LYS A 38 0.31 -11.59 -4.31
CA LYS A 38 1.05 -12.45 -5.25
C LYS A 38 0.93 -12.01 -6.71
N ALA A 39 -0.18 -11.39 -7.07
CA ALA A 39 -0.42 -10.92 -8.44
C ALA A 39 0.14 -9.50 -8.69
N ALA A 40 0.33 -8.70 -7.64
CA ALA A 40 0.84 -7.35 -7.71
C ALA A 40 2.35 -7.36 -7.95
N VAL A 41 2.75 -7.10 -9.19
CA VAL A 41 4.16 -7.05 -9.62
C VAL A 41 4.75 -5.64 -9.52
N ALA A 42 3.93 -4.61 -9.72
CA ALA A 42 4.30 -3.20 -9.59
C ALA A 42 3.11 -2.40 -9.05
N ALA A 43 3.38 -1.28 -8.40
CA ALA A 43 2.34 -0.34 -7.99
C ALA A 43 2.65 1.07 -8.50
N VAL A 44 1.60 1.80 -8.88
CA VAL A 44 1.71 3.20 -9.27
C VAL A 44 1.20 4.05 -8.11
N VAL A 45 2.10 4.85 -7.53
CA VAL A 45 1.80 5.78 -6.44
C VAL A 45 2.02 7.20 -6.93
N ASN A 46 0.95 8.01 -6.99
CA ASN A 46 1.01 9.40 -7.46
C ASN A 46 1.67 9.55 -8.85
N GLY A 47 1.54 8.55 -9.73
CA GLY A 47 2.17 8.55 -11.05
C GLY A 47 3.62 8.05 -11.07
N HIS A 48 4.18 7.61 -9.95
CA HIS A 48 5.48 6.96 -9.85
C HIS A 48 5.34 5.44 -9.74
N GLU A 49 6.09 4.71 -10.55
CA GLU A 49 6.15 3.24 -10.53
C GLU A 49 7.15 2.78 -9.45
N ALA A 50 6.72 1.86 -8.58
CA ALA A 50 7.51 1.29 -7.49
C ALA A 50 7.25 -0.21 -7.29
#